data_AF-A0A0J1BV34-F1
#
_entry.id   AF-A0A0J1BV34-F1
#
_cell.length_a   1.000
_cell.length_b   1.000
_cell.length_c   1.000
_cell.angle_alpha   90.00
_cell.angle_beta   90.00
_cell.angle_gamma   90.00
#
_symmetry.space_group_name_H-M   'P 1'
#
loop_
_entity.id
_entity.type
_entity.pdbx_description
1 polymer ?
#
loop_
_entity_poly.entity_id
_entity_poly.type
_entity_poly.pdbx_seq_one_letter_code
_entity_poly.pdbx_strand_id
1 'polypeptide(L)'
;MSLMVAALGWLVTPGKLPVHEADCDSAPNPCALDLPRNGIDIKAMLDRVVAEVFDETFAVRTVGSSDAAWLPGVQVSRRADNGRAAIIRASYEWMVAFISELEVQVALFDYDDVEVEKEAELRRLCLVMRAYLHGEGYIEQRRRLFRRGRYRC
;
A
#
# COMPACT_ATOMS: atom_id res chain seq x y z
N MET A 1 -27.82 -2.94 12.83
CA MET A 1 -26.35 -3.15 12.81
C MET A 1 -25.73 -1.92 12.16
N SER A 2 -25.01 -1.12 12.93
CA SER A 2 -24.50 0.20 12.51
C SER A 2 -23.45 0.08 11.40
N LEU A 3 -23.71 0.81 10.31
CA LEU A 3 -22.72 1.15 9.28
C LEU A 3 -21.76 2.19 9.87
N MET A 4 -20.53 1.79 10.20
CA MET A 4 -19.43 2.72 10.43
C MET A 4 -18.82 3.06 9.07
N VAL A 5 -19.17 4.24 8.55
CA VAL A 5 -18.45 4.88 7.45
C VAL A 5 -17.28 5.63 8.08
N ALA A 6 -16.09 5.01 8.08
CA ALA A 6 -14.87 5.70 8.43
C ALA A 6 -14.42 6.54 7.23
N ALA A 7 -14.73 7.84 7.27
CA ALA A 7 -14.19 8.84 6.37
C ALA A 7 -12.74 9.16 6.79
N LEU A 8 -11.79 8.31 6.41
CA LEU A 8 -10.40 8.73 6.24
C LEU A 8 -10.17 9.10 4.76
N GLY A 9 -9.19 9.94 4.44
CA GLY A 9 -8.92 10.39 3.09
C GLY A 9 -8.29 9.31 2.22
N TRP A 10 -9.08 8.36 1.69
CA TRP A 10 -8.59 7.32 0.78
C TRP A 10 -8.48 7.89 -0.64
N LEU A 11 -7.26 7.98 -1.19
CA LEU A 11 -7.05 8.25 -2.61
C LEU A 11 -7.00 6.91 -3.36
N VAL A 12 -8.01 6.66 -4.20
CA VAL A 12 -8.06 5.50 -5.11
C VAL A 12 -7.79 6.02 -6.53
N THR A 13 -6.66 5.65 -7.10
CA THR A 13 -6.25 6.07 -8.45
C THR A 13 -6.22 4.87 -9.41
N PRO A 14 -6.76 4.99 -10.63
CA PRO A 14 -6.54 3.99 -11.68
C PRO A 14 -5.10 4.11 -12.19
N GLY A 15 -4.40 2.98 -12.29
CA GLY A 15 -2.98 2.93 -12.65
C GLY A 15 -2.69 3.36 -14.09
N LYS A 16 -1.97 4.47 -14.26
CA LYS A 16 -1.11 4.73 -15.43
C LYS A 16 -0.04 5.74 -15.06
N LEU A 17 1.21 5.31 -14.95
CA LEU A 17 2.37 6.20 -14.78
C LEU A 17 2.95 6.56 -16.16
N PRO A 18 3.34 7.83 -16.40
CA PRO A 18 4.01 8.23 -17.62
C PRO A 18 5.49 7.82 -17.60
N VAL A 19 5.96 7.32 -18.74
CA VAL A 19 7.37 7.05 -19.04
C VAL A 19 8.03 8.39 -19.34
N HIS A 20 9.09 8.72 -18.60
CA HIS A 20 10.07 9.71 -19.02
C HIS A 20 11.45 9.08 -18.93
N GLU A 21 12.03 8.80 -20.10
CA GLU A 21 13.45 8.51 -20.27
C GLU A 21 14.27 9.71 -19.79
N ALA A 22 15.30 9.45 -19.00
CA ALA A 22 16.44 10.35 -18.85
C ALA A 22 17.71 9.51 -18.65
N ASP A 23 18.70 9.87 -19.47
CA ASP A 23 20.05 9.33 -19.64
C ASP A 23 20.82 8.93 -18.37
N CYS A 24 21.60 7.86 -18.51
CA CYS A 24 22.68 7.49 -17.60
C CYS A 24 23.92 8.33 -17.89
N ASP A 25 24.48 9.02 -16.89
CA ASP A 25 25.94 9.18 -16.83
C ASP A 25 26.49 9.49 -15.41
N SER A 26 27.31 8.56 -14.92
CA SER A 26 28.58 8.73 -14.19
C SER A 26 28.75 9.84 -13.11
N ALA A 27 28.80 9.45 -11.82
CA ALA A 27 29.69 10.03 -10.79
C ALA A 27 29.70 9.18 -9.48
N PRO A 28 30.80 9.16 -8.70
CA PRO A 28 31.07 8.16 -7.68
C PRO A 28 30.36 8.43 -6.34
N ASN A 29 30.00 7.33 -5.68
CA ASN A 29 29.36 7.21 -4.37
C ASN A 29 30.04 8.06 -3.27
N PRO A 30 29.40 9.13 -2.74
CA PRO A 30 29.97 9.89 -1.63
C PRO A 30 28.97 10.03 -0.47
N CYS A 31 28.28 8.96 -0.07
CA CYS A 31 27.33 9.02 1.05
C CYS A 31 27.25 7.67 1.78
N ALA A 32 28.38 7.20 2.30
CA ALA A 32 28.36 6.48 3.56
C ALA A 32 28.16 7.53 4.67
N LEU A 33 26.92 8.01 4.81
CA LEU A 33 26.50 8.81 5.95
C LEU A 33 25.74 7.88 6.88
N ASP A 34 26.37 7.57 8.01
CA ASP A 34 25.69 7.11 9.22
C ASP A 34 24.49 8.02 9.50
N LEU A 35 23.29 7.54 9.13
CA LEU A 35 22.04 8.16 9.57
C LEU A 35 21.83 7.84 11.07
N PRO A 36 21.29 8.78 11.86
CA PRO A 36 21.15 8.60 13.29
C PRO A 36 20.24 7.40 13.61
N ARG A 37 20.61 6.63 14.63
CA ARG A 37 19.91 5.46 15.22
C ARG A 37 18.49 5.74 15.78
N ASN A 38 17.81 6.80 15.33
CA ASN A 38 16.47 7.21 15.77
C ASN A 38 15.45 7.30 14.62
N GLY A 39 15.75 6.74 13.44
CA GLY A 39 14.78 6.61 12.35
C GLY A 39 13.87 5.39 12.57
N ILE A 40 12.57 5.53 12.30
CA ILE A 40 11.63 4.41 12.29
C ILE A 40 12.13 3.34 11.31
N ASP A 41 12.36 2.12 11.79
CA ASP A 41 12.65 0.98 10.92
C ASP A 41 11.34 0.48 10.28
N ILE A 42 10.98 1.11 9.16
CA ILE A 42 9.75 0.82 8.40
C ILE A 42 9.70 -0.64 7.95
N LYS A 43 10.85 -1.25 7.63
CA LYS A 43 10.89 -2.65 7.22
C LYS A 43 10.55 -3.56 8.40
N ALA A 44 11.20 -3.35 9.55
CA ALA A 44 10.92 -4.14 10.75
C ALA A 44 9.47 -3.95 11.22
N MET A 45 8.92 -2.74 11.13
CA MET A 45 7.51 -2.48 11.42
C MET A 45 6.58 -3.23 10.47
N LEU A 46 6.84 -3.18 9.15
CA LEU A 46 6.06 -3.90 8.16
C LEU A 46 6.08 -5.41 8.45
N ASP A 47 7.26 -5.98 8.67
CA ASP A 47 7.42 -7.40 8.98
C ASP A 47 6.66 -7.78 10.27
N ARG A 48 6.72 -6.95 11.32
CA ARG A 48 5.99 -7.14 12.58
C ARG A 48 4.48 -7.14 12.37
N VAL A 49 3.92 -6.11 11.74
CA VAL A 49 2.47 -5.97 11.53
C VAL A 49 1.94 -7.06 10.62
N VAL A 50 2.69 -7.43 9.58
CA VAL A 50 2.30 -8.51 8.66
C VAL A 50 2.26 -9.84 9.38
N ALA A 51 3.26 -10.16 10.19
CA ALA A 51 3.28 -11.40 10.99
C ALA A 51 2.16 -11.43 12.05
N GLU A 52 1.77 -10.28 12.59
CA GLU A 52 0.66 -10.16 13.55
C GLU A 52 -0.71 -10.38 12.88
N VAL A 53 -0.94 -9.78 11.71
CA VAL A 53 -2.26 -9.75 11.07
C VAL A 53 -2.52 -10.97 10.20
N PHE A 54 -1.50 -11.47 9.50
CA PHE A 54 -1.63 -12.58 8.56
C PHE A 54 -1.10 -13.87 9.20
N ASP A 55 -2.04 -14.74 9.55
CA ASP A 55 -1.76 -16.06 10.10
C ASP A 55 -1.28 -17.07 9.04
N GLU A 56 -1.08 -18.32 9.45
CA GLU A 56 -0.59 -19.41 8.61
C GLU A 56 -1.45 -19.73 7.38
N THR A 57 -2.70 -19.24 7.34
CA THR A 57 -3.59 -19.40 6.18
C THR A 57 -3.15 -18.55 4.98
N PHE A 58 -2.24 -17.60 5.20
CA PHE A 58 -1.68 -16.74 4.16
C PHE A 58 -0.27 -17.18 3.77
N ALA A 59 0.05 -16.96 2.50
CA ALA A 59 1.41 -16.97 1.98
C ALA A 59 1.90 -15.53 1.91
N VAL A 60 2.98 -15.24 2.62
CA VAL A 60 3.65 -13.94 2.61
C VAL A 60 4.96 -14.10 1.85
N ARG A 61 5.18 -13.25 0.85
CA ARG A 61 6.41 -13.19 0.06
C ARG A 61 6.94 -11.77 0.06
N THR A 62 8.21 -11.59 0.39
CA THR A 62 8.86 -10.29 0.22
C THR A 62 8.91 -9.96 -1.27
N VAL A 63 8.50 -8.75 -1.65
CA VAL A 63 8.53 -8.30 -3.04
C VAL A 63 9.79 -7.48 -3.26
N GLY A 64 10.58 -7.92 -4.25
CA GLY A 64 11.80 -7.26 -4.66
C GLY A 64 11.59 -6.02 -5.53
N SER A 65 12.61 -5.18 -5.50
CA SER A 65 12.82 -3.95 -6.24
C SER A 65 13.01 -4.21 -7.74
N SER A 66 11.99 -4.06 -8.59
CA SER A 66 12.24 -3.90 -10.05
C SER A 66 11.86 -2.53 -10.60
N ASP A 67 10.80 -1.85 -10.12
CA ASP A 67 10.40 -0.56 -10.74
C ASP A 67 9.97 0.53 -9.74
N ALA A 68 9.97 0.23 -8.44
CA ALA A 68 9.71 1.17 -7.33
C ALA A 68 10.65 0.85 -6.16
N ALA A 69 11.93 0.83 -6.48
CA ALA A 69 13.03 0.15 -5.79
C ALA A 69 13.30 0.51 -4.32
N TRP A 70 12.59 1.48 -3.74
CA TRP A 70 12.99 2.11 -2.49
C TRP A 70 12.08 1.76 -1.30
N LEU A 71 10.98 1.03 -1.52
CA LEU A 71 9.98 0.77 -0.48
C LEU A 71 9.95 -0.71 -0.04
N PRO A 72 10.15 -1.01 1.26
CA PRO A 72 9.82 -2.31 1.82
C PRO A 72 8.42 -2.76 1.41
N GLY A 73 8.31 -4.00 0.92
CA GLY A 73 7.06 -4.52 0.39
C GLY A 73 6.89 -6.01 0.58
N VAL A 74 5.65 -6.42 0.82
CA VAL A 74 5.24 -7.82 0.92
C VAL A 74 4.05 -8.08 0.01
N GLN A 75 4.03 -9.24 -0.62
CA GLN A 75 2.88 -9.80 -1.29
C GLN A 75 2.24 -10.79 -0.33
N VAL A 76 0.93 -10.66 -0.16
CA VAL A 76 0.13 -11.56 0.66
C VAL A 76 -0.96 -12.16 -0.22
N SER A 77 -1.08 -13.48 -0.18
CA SER A 77 -2.16 -14.21 -0.82
C SER A 77 -2.68 -15.28 0.12
N ARG A 78 -3.93 -15.69 -0.04
CA ARG A 78 -4.45 -16.83 0.71
C ARG A 78 -3.82 -18.12 0.15
N ARG A 79 -3.46 -19.08 1.00
CA ARG A 79 -2.87 -20.35 0.53
C ARG A 79 -3.87 -21.26 -0.18
N ALA A 80 -5.13 -21.19 0.22
CA ALA A 80 -6.20 -22.03 -0.33
C ALA A 80 -6.72 -21.52 -1.69
N ASP A 81 -6.57 -20.22 -1.97
CA ASP A 81 -7.16 -19.56 -3.13
C ASP A 81 -6.08 -18.88 -3.97
N ASN A 82 -5.90 -19.35 -5.20
CA ASN A 82 -4.86 -18.82 -6.10
C ASN A 82 -5.25 -17.51 -6.81
N GLY A 83 -6.44 -16.96 -6.53
CA GLY A 83 -6.96 -15.78 -7.23
C GLY A 83 -6.57 -14.46 -6.58
N ARG A 84 -6.75 -14.34 -5.24
CA ARG A 84 -6.65 -13.07 -4.54
C ARG A 84 -5.26 -12.84 -3.96
N ALA A 85 -4.65 -11.74 -4.34
CA ALA A 85 -3.38 -11.29 -3.80
C ALA A 85 -3.36 -9.77 -3.63
N ALA A 86 -2.68 -9.32 -2.58
CA ALA A 86 -2.41 -7.93 -2.32
C ALA A 86 -0.91 -7.71 -2.13
N ILE A 87 -0.39 -6.60 -2.66
CA ILE A 87 0.96 -6.12 -2.39
C ILE A 87 0.85 -4.95 -1.44
N ILE A 88 1.45 -5.07 -0.26
CA ILE A 88 1.49 -4.02 0.76
C ILE A 88 2.91 -3.46 0.78
N ARG A 89 3.03 -2.13 0.67
CA ARG A 89 4.30 -1.41 0.75
C ARG A 89 4.20 -0.33 1.79
N ALA A 90 5.30 -0.07 2.47
CA ALA A 90 5.40 1.01 3.45
C ALA A 90 6.67 1.82 3.18
N SER A 91 6.56 3.11 3.40
CA SER A 91 7.63 4.08 3.43
C SER A 91 7.45 4.94 4.68
N TYR A 92 8.35 5.90 4.87
CA TYR A 92 8.21 6.89 5.92
C TYR A 92 6.91 7.68 5.83
N GLU A 93 6.56 8.12 4.62
CA GLU A 93 5.41 9.02 4.41
C GLU A 93 4.18 8.30 3.85
N TRP A 94 4.36 7.12 3.24
CA TRP A 94 3.33 6.46 2.44
C TRP A 94 3.14 5.01 2.86
N MET A 95 1.89 4.58 2.96
CA MET A 95 1.52 3.17 3.01
C MET A 95 0.62 2.86 1.83
N VAL A 96 0.89 1.76 1.15
CA VAL A 96 0.23 1.44 -0.10
C VAL A 96 -0.23 -0.01 -0.06
N ALA A 97 -1.47 -0.26 -0.46
CA ALA A 97 -1.96 -1.59 -0.77
C ALA A 97 -2.41 -1.65 -2.23
N PHE A 98 -1.93 -2.65 -2.97
CA PHE A 98 -2.27 -2.87 -4.36
C PHE A 98 -2.88 -4.25 -4.54
N ILE A 99 -4.10 -4.31 -5.08
CA ILE A 99 -4.83 -5.54 -5.36
C ILE A 99 -4.69 -5.84 -6.84
N SER A 100 -3.80 -6.78 -7.17
CA SER A 100 -3.36 -7.00 -8.55
C SER A 100 -4.48 -7.49 -9.46
N GLU A 101 -5.40 -8.30 -8.95
CA GLU A 101 -6.51 -8.85 -9.74
C GLU A 101 -7.54 -7.79 -10.15
N LEU A 102 -7.60 -6.67 -9.42
CA LEU A 102 -8.51 -5.56 -9.70
C LEU A 102 -7.81 -4.35 -10.33
N GLU A 103 -6.47 -4.37 -10.39
CA GLU A 103 -5.64 -3.20 -10.73
C GLU A 103 -5.97 -1.96 -9.88
N VAL A 104 -6.37 -2.17 -8.62
CA VAL A 104 -6.74 -1.11 -7.68
C VAL A 104 -5.63 -0.90 -6.67
N GLN A 105 -5.28 0.37 -6.46
CA GLN A 105 -4.36 0.81 -5.42
C GLN A 105 -5.06 1.71 -4.42
N VAL A 106 -4.71 1.53 -3.15
CA VAL A 106 -4.98 2.46 -2.07
C VAL A 106 -3.66 2.99 -1.57
N ALA A 107 -3.58 4.31 -1.37
CA ALA A 107 -2.50 4.95 -0.65
C ALA A 107 -3.05 5.66 0.59
N LEU A 108 -2.40 5.41 1.72
CA LEU A 108 -2.52 6.20 2.95
C LEU A 108 -1.26 7.06 3.05
N PHE A 109 -1.46 8.29 3.49
CA PHE A 109 -0.40 9.28 3.53
C PHE A 109 -0.36 9.93 4.89
N ASP A 110 0.83 9.96 5.48
CA ASP A 110 1.07 10.42 6.84
C ASP A 110 2.46 11.05 6.96
N TYR A 111 2.49 12.34 7.26
CA TYR A 111 3.71 13.13 7.45
C TYR A 111 4.22 13.14 8.90
N ASP A 112 3.46 12.60 9.85
CA ASP A 112 3.88 12.62 11.24
C ASP A 112 4.87 11.48 11.51
N ASP A 113 5.93 11.75 12.23
CA ASP A 113 7.05 10.84 12.42
C ASP A 113 6.88 10.03 13.71
N VAL A 114 5.62 9.76 14.05
CA VAL A 114 5.22 9.03 15.25
C VAL A 114 5.02 7.56 14.89
N GLU A 115 5.98 6.74 15.33
CA GLU A 115 6.02 5.29 15.03
C GLU A 115 4.70 4.58 15.35
N VAL A 116 4.12 4.88 16.52
CA VAL A 116 2.92 4.22 17.03
C VAL A 116 1.70 4.49 16.15
N GLU A 117 1.57 5.73 15.64
CA GLU A 117 0.44 6.12 14.79
C GLU A 117 0.57 5.49 13.40
N LYS A 118 1.78 5.52 12.82
CA LYS A 118 2.08 4.82 11.56
C LYS A 118 1.81 3.32 11.67
N GLU A 119 2.24 2.69 12.75
CA GLU A 119 2.00 1.27 12.96
C GLU A 119 0.50 0.97 13.08
N ALA A 120 -0.27 1.84 13.75
CA ALA A 120 -1.71 1.68 13.86
C ALA A 120 -2.41 1.78 12.51
N GLU A 121 -2.02 2.73 11.65
CA GLU A 121 -2.56 2.87 10.30
C GLU A 121 -2.14 1.71 9.39
N LEU A 122 -0.90 1.25 9.47
CA LEU A 122 -0.43 0.06 8.75
C LEU A 122 -1.23 -1.18 9.17
N ARG A 123 -1.47 -1.35 10.47
CA ARG A 123 -2.29 -2.44 11.01
C ARG A 123 -3.72 -2.38 10.49
N ARG A 124 -4.33 -1.19 10.44
CA ARG A 124 -5.67 -1.00 9.85
C ARG A 124 -5.71 -1.40 8.38
N LEU A 125 -4.72 -0.96 7.59
CA LEU A 125 -4.61 -1.33 6.18
C LEU A 125 -4.48 -2.85 6.00
N CYS A 126 -3.61 -3.50 6.79
CA CYS A 126 -3.44 -4.96 6.77
C CYS A 126 -4.73 -5.70 7.14
N LEU A 127 -5.48 -5.23 8.12
CA LEU A 127 -6.76 -5.84 8.52
C LEU A 127 -7.81 -5.77 7.40
N VAL A 128 -7.90 -4.63 6.71
CA VAL A 128 -8.80 -4.48 5.56
C VAL A 128 -8.39 -5.42 4.42
N MET A 129 -7.09 -5.52 4.12
CA MET A 129 -6.58 -6.45 3.12
C MET A 129 -6.83 -7.91 3.51
N ARG A 130 -6.66 -8.28 4.78
CA ARG A 130 -6.98 -9.61 5.28
C ARG A 130 -8.45 -9.97 5.05
N ALA A 131 -9.37 -9.09 5.44
CA ALA A 131 -10.80 -9.31 5.23
C ALA A 131 -11.14 -9.47 3.73
N TYR A 132 -10.54 -8.65 2.87
CA TYR A 132 -10.69 -8.78 1.41
C TYR A 132 -10.18 -10.13 0.89
N LEU A 133 -8.96 -10.52 1.26
CA LEU A 133 -8.34 -11.78 0.82
C LEU A 133 -9.09 -13.01 1.36
N HIS A 134 -9.73 -12.88 2.52
CA HIS A 134 -10.53 -13.95 3.11
C HIS A 134 -11.93 -14.11 2.48
N GLY A 135 -12.35 -13.17 1.62
CA GLY A 135 -13.68 -13.19 1.01
C GLY A 135 -14.76 -12.46 1.81
N GLU A 136 -14.39 -11.81 2.91
CA GLU A 136 -15.32 -11.11 3.82
C GLU A 136 -15.71 -9.71 3.30
N GLY A 137 -14.92 -9.16 2.36
CA GLY A 137 -15.16 -7.88 1.72
C GLY A 137 -15.18 -7.98 0.20
N TYR A 138 -15.93 -7.07 -0.42
CA TYR A 138 -15.95 -6.86 -1.87
C TYR A 138 -15.59 -5.41 -2.17
N ILE A 139 -14.80 -5.21 -3.23
CA ILE A 139 -14.45 -3.88 -3.74
C ILE A 139 -15.32 -3.63 -4.96
N GLU A 140 -16.16 -2.60 -4.88
CA GLU A 140 -16.98 -2.17 -6.00
C GLU A 140 -16.44 -0.87 -6.60
N GLN A 141 -16.13 -0.89 -7.89
CA GLN A 141 -15.79 0.32 -8.62
C GLN A 141 -17.05 1.12 -8.95
N ARG A 142 -17.44 2.06 -8.08
CA ARG A 142 -18.56 2.94 -8.35
C ARG A 142 -18.14 4.04 -9.32
N ARG A 143 -18.53 3.93 -10.59
CA ARG A 143 -18.40 5.02 -11.56
C ARG A 143 -19.15 6.25 -11.04
N ARG A 144 -18.42 7.34 -10.75
CA ARG A 144 -19.03 8.63 -10.47
C ARG A 144 -19.71 9.09 -11.76
N LEU A 145 -21.03 8.96 -11.83
CA LEU A 145 -21.84 9.66 -12.81
C LEU A 145 -21.69 11.16 -12.51
N PHE A 146 -20.73 11.81 -13.16
CA PHE A 146 -20.73 13.25 -13.27
C PHE A 146 -22.12 13.65 -13.79
N ARG A 147 -22.85 14.44 -12.99
CA ARG A 147 -24.09 15.09 -13.41
C ARG A 147 -23.81 15.77 -14.75
N ARG A 148 -24.64 15.42 -15.73
CA ARG A 148 -24.75 16.08 -17.03
C ARG A 148 -25.10 17.56 -16.80
N GLY A 149 -24.10 18.42 -16.64
CA GLY A 149 -24.27 19.86 -16.75
C GLY A 149 -24.57 20.17 -18.20
N ARG A 150 -25.85 20.45 -18.53
CA ARG A 150 -26.20 21.07 -19.81
C ARG A 150 -25.64 22.48 -19.78
N TYR A 151 -24.45 22.69 -20.32
CA TYR A 151 -24.08 24.01 -20.80
C TYR A 151 -24.95 24.27 -22.04
N ARG A 152 -25.96 25.11 -21.88
CA ARG A 152 -26.68 25.73 -23.00
C ARG A 152 -25.85 26.97 -23.39
N CYS A 153 -25.60 27.10 -24.68
CA CYS A 153 -24.91 28.22 -25.32
C CYS A 153 -25.52 29.57 -24.95
#